data_AF-A0A147K1I8-F1
#
_entry.id   AF-A0A147K1I8-F1
#
_cell.length_a   1.000
_cell.length_b   1.000
_cell.length_c   1.000
_cell.angle_alpha   90.00
_cell.angle_beta   90.00
_cell.angle_gamma   90.00
#
_symmetry.space_group_name_H-M   'P 1'
#
loop_
_entity.id
_entity.type
_entity.pdbx_description
1 polymer ?
#
loop_
_entity_poly.entity_id
_entity_poly.type
_entity_poly.pdbx_seq_one_letter_code
_entity_poly.pdbx_strand_id
1 'polypeptide(L)'
;MDWETHLVLSGKLLKSCNLSIGGCIYSVLPAIDIEPLAFHRQYAHILANQTLILDAATEIFGMKEFKRRDFNALKHKTDEKLGFLMAELERLEHGNATKMEKRSARNRVYFYKRVSETAEGFVNKELSTAAKILGKEAENVSTDLVTAAVSIVSHTYFDMFNNPVSVFYPYAPNYAAHWSFWEEIDYLDFKETFYEEDNIADFREKMRNSSVWVTEVDPTAERDPIIRERIEKEIGKPYNPHALVKAMIERLGDLAPGISYEAVDRGVRDFLAYLGCREIVHSDRERLFLLNVEREIKRLIYEKYGKRR
;
A
#
# COMPACT_ATOMS: atom_id res chain seq x y z
N MET A 1 -2.73 -1.75 -10.65
CA MET A 1 -1.63 -1.47 -11.59
C MET A 1 -0.71 -2.68 -11.62
N ASP A 2 0.30 -2.74 -12.49
CA ASP A 2 1.29 -3.83 -12.45
C ASP A 2 2.30 -3.63 -11.31
N TRP A 3 3.09 -4.67 -11.01
CA TRP A 3 4.02 -4.65 -9.87
C TRP A 3 5.09 -3.58 -9.99
N GLU A 4 5.65 -3.40 -11.18
CA GLU A 4 6.68 -2.38 -11.43
C GLU A 4 6.15 -0.96 -11.23
N THR A 5 4.91 -0.68 -11.64
CA THR A 5 4.30 0.62 -11.38
C THR A 5 4.08 0.84 -9.89
N HIS A 6 3.61 -0.17 -9.14
CA HIS A 6 3.48 -0.05 -7.68
C HIS A 6 4.82 0.22 -7.00
N LEU A 7 5.90 -0.44 -7.41
CA LEU A 7 7.25 -0.18 -6.91
C LEU A 7 7.67 1.28 -7.16
N VAL A 8 7.46 1.78 -8.38
CA VAL A 8 7.82 3.15 -8.75
C VAL A 8 7.04 4.18 -7.95
N LEU A 9 5.72 4.05 -7.89
CA LEU A 9 4.86 5.00 -7.17
C LEU A 9 5.18 4.98 -5.66
N SER A 10 5.35 3.80 -5.08
CA SER A 10 5.75 3.64 -3.68
C SER A 10 7.12 4.27 -3.42
N GLY A 11 8.12 3.97 -4.25
CA GLY A 11 9.45 4.57 -4.15
C GLY A 11 9.45 6.10 -4.21
N LYS A 12 8.56 6.69 -5.00
CA LYS A 12 8.37 8.15 -5.08
C LYS A 12 7.71 8.73 -3.83
N LEU A 13 6.69 8.06 -3.28
CA LEU A 13 6.10 8.47 -2.00
C LEU A 13 7.12 8.40 -0.86
N LEU A 14 7.91 7.32 -0.78
CA LEU A 14 8.96 7.17 0.22
C LEU A 14 10.00 8.29 0.15
N LYS A 15 10.48 8.64 -1.06
CA LYS A 15 11.39 9.78 -1.27
C LYS A 15 10.76 11.09 -0.79
N SER A 16 9.47 11.30 -1.05
CA SER A 16 8.74 12.51 -0.64
C SER A 16 8.64 12.65 0.89
N CYS A 17 8.66 11.53 1.61
CA CYS A 17 8.71 11.47 3.07
C CYS A 17 10.13 11.40 3.66
N ASN A 18 11.19 11.48 2.83
CA ASN A 18 12.57 11.25 3.25
C ASN A 18 12.78 9.88 3.94
N LEU A 19 12.10 8.85 3.44
CA LEU A 19 12.21 7.46 3.93
C LEU A 19 13.06 6.59 2.99
N SER A 20 13.52 5.45 3.51
CA SER A 20 14.33 4.50 2.74
C SER A 20 13.53 3.92 1.57
N ILE A 21 14.04 4.10 0.35
CA ILE A 21 13.45 3.56 -0.88
C ILE A 21 13.37 2.03 -0.86
N GLY A 22 14.22 1.36 -0.07
CA GLY A 22 14.16 -0.09 0.12
C GLY A 22 12.83 -0.58 0.73
N GLY A 23 11.98 0.32 1.21
CA GLY A 23 10.60 0.00 1.58
C GLY A 23 9.66 -0.23 0.39
N CYS A 24 10.02 0.15 -0.84
CA CYS A 24 9.10 0.05 -1.98
C CYS A 24 8.60 -1.38 -2.23
N ILE A 25 9.40 -2.40 -1.86
CA ILE A 25 9.05 -3.82 -1.97
C ILE A 25 7.77 -4.20 -1.20
N TYR A 26 7.43 -3.48 -0.12
CA TYR A 26 6.19 -3.73 0.62
C TYR A 26 4.94 -3.41 -0.21
N SER A 27 5.05 -2.61 -1.27
CA SER A 27 3.95 -2.31 -2.19
C SER A 27 3.54 -3.48 -3.08
N VAL A 28 4.32 -4.57 -3.17
CA VAL A 28 3.89 -5.77 -3.90
C VAL A 28 3.27 -6.83 -3.00
N LEU A 29 3.36 -6.66 -1.67
CA LEU A 29 2.83 -7.63 -0.70
C LEU A 29 1.32 -7.85 -0.80
N PRO A 30 0.48 -6.88 -1.20
CA PRO A 30 -0.94 -7.20 -1.35
C PRO A 30 -1.25 -8.19 -2.49
N ALA A 31 -0.28 -8.50 -3.34
CA ALA A 31 -0.39 -9.55 -4.36
C ALA A 31 -0.08 -10.97 -3.83
N ILE A 32 0.29 -11.15 -2.56
CA ILE A 32 0.63 -12.49 -2.00
C ILE A 32 -0.59 -13.39 -1.82
N ASP A 33 -1.79 -12.82 -1.82
CA ASP A 33 -3.07 -13.52 -1.73
C ASP A 33 -3.46 -14.12 -3.09
N ILE A 34 -2.80 -15.24 -3.42
CA ILE A 34 -2.99 -15.98 -4.67
C ILE A 34 -3.84 -17.24 -4.43
N GLU A 35 -3.89 -17.70 -3.19
CA GLU A 35 -4.61 -18.91 -2.78
C GLU A 35 -5.49 -18.65 -1.54
N PRO A 36 -6.80 -18.98 -1.61
CA PRO A 36 -7.53 -19.50 -2.77
C PRO A 36 -7.87 -18.41 -3.81
N LEU A 37 -7.92 -18.79 -5.09
CA LEU A 37 -8.22 -17.90 -6.23
C LEU A 37 -9.45 -17.00 -6.03
N ALA A 38 -10.46 -17.46 -5.27
CA ALA A 38 -11.68 -16.71 -5.01
C ALA A 38 -11.48 -15.42 -4.20
N PHE A 39 -10.38 -15.31 -3.43
CA PHE A 39 -10.02 -14.09 -2.71
C PHE A 39 -8.91 -13.30 -3.38
N HIS A 40 -8.44 -13.74 -4.56
CA HIS A 40 -7.25 -13.22 -5.21
C HIS A 40 -7.23 -11.68 -5.22
N ARG A 41 -6.25 -11.12 -4.51
CA ARG A 41 -6.00 -9.67 -4.33
C ARG A 41 -7.05 -8.89 -3.53
N GLN A 42 -8.05 -9.51 -2.91
CA GLN A 42 -9.03 -8.80 -2.08
C GLN A 42 -8.70 -8.89 -0.59
N TYR A 43 -8.17 -10.03 -0.12
CA TYR A 43 -7.96 -10.23 1.30
C TYR A 43 -6.82 -9.37 1.86
N ALA A 44 -5.75 -9.21 1.08
CA ALA A 44 -4.58 -8.43 1.49
C ALA A 44 -4.75 -6.90 1.33
N HIS A 45 -5.84 -6.43 0.70
CA HIS A 45 -6.19 -5.00 0.64
C HIS A 45 -6.89 -4.50 1.90
N ILE A 46 -7.34 -5.42 2.77
CA ILE A 46 -8.01 -5.07 4.02
C ILE A 46 -6.99 -4.49 5.02
N LEU A 47 -7.25 -3.29 5.56
CA LEU A 47 -6.32 -2.62 6.50
C LEU A 47 -6.00 -3.47 7.72
N ALA A 48 -7.00 -4.14 8.28
CA ALA A 48 -6.82 -5.02 9.44
C ALA A 48 -5.91 -6.23 9.15
N ASN A 49 -5.82 -6.65 7.88
CA ASN A 49 -4.93 -7.72 7.46
C ASN A 49 -3.53 -7.19 7.11
N GLN A 50 -3.42 -5.96 6.62
CA GLN A 50 -2.13 -5.34 6.28
C GLN A 50 -1.19 -5.25 7.48
N THR A 51 -1.69 -5.03 8.69
CA THR A 51 -0.86 -5.05 9.91
C THR A 51 -0.21 -6.41 10.14
N LEU A 52 -0.94 -7.51 9.92
CA LEU A 52 -0.40 -8.88 10.03
C LEU A 52 0.60 -9.20 8.91
N ILE A 53 0.37 -8.67 7.71
CA ILE A 53 1.32 -8.78 6.58
C ILE A 53 2.61 -8.03 6.91
N LEU A 54 2.50 -6.82 7.46
CA LEU A 54 3.63 -5.99 7.86
C LEU A 54 4.43 -6.66 8.99
N ASP A 55 3.77 -7.23 10.00
CA ASP A 55 4.44 -7.99 11.06
C ASP A 55 5.26 -9.15 10.49
N ALA A 56 4.64 -9.97 9.63
CA ALA A 56 5.33 -11.09 8.98
C ALA A 56 6.49 -10.62 8.10
N ALA A 57 6.28 -9.60 7.27
CA ALA A 57 7.27 -9.12 6.32
C ALA A 57 8.43 -8.39 6.98
N THR A 58 8.19 -7.55 7.98
CA THR A 58 9.28 -6.91 8.73
C THR A 58 10.10 -7.92 9.54
N GLU A 59 9.47 -8.96 10.10
CA GLU A 59 10.18 -10.07 10.75
C GLU A 59 11.05 -10.83 9.75
N ILE A 60 10.47 -11.33 8.66
CA ILE A 60 11.16 -12.15 7.64
C ILE A 60 12.26 -11.34 6.94
N PHE A 61 11.96 -10.11 6.51
CA PHE A 61 12.95 -9.27 5.82
C PHE A 61 14.04 -8.74 6.74
N GLY A 62 13.84 -8.80 8.05
CA GLY A 62 14.83 -8.51 9.08
C GLY A 62 15.77 -9.68 9.40
N MET A 63 15.46 -10.91 8.96
CA MET A 63 16.31 -12.08 9.20
C MET A 63 17.66 -11.96 8.50
N LYS A 64 18.71 -12.48 9.13
CA LYS A 64 20.08 -12.42 8.58
C LYS A 64 20.18 -13.19 7.27
N GLU A 65 19.46 -14.29 7.16
CA GLU A 65 19.33 -15.16 6.00
C GLU A 65 18.76 -14.38 4.82
N PHE A 66 17.68 -13.62 5.04
CA PHE A 66 17.08 -12.75 4.01
C PHE A 66 18.04 -11.65 3.57
N LYS A 67 18.72 -10.98 4.51
CA LYS A 67 19.71 -9.93 4.19
C LYS A 67 20.90 -10.48 3.40
N ARG A 68 21.30 -11.73 3.66
CA ARG A 68 22.38 -12.43 2.94
C ARG A 68 21.94 -13.08 1.64
N ARG A 69 20.63 -13.05 1.32
CA ARG A 69 20.03 -13.74 0.16
C ARG A 69 20.20 -15.26 0.20
N ASP A 70 20.30 -15.84 1.39
CA ASP A 70 20.34 -17.30 1.59
C ASP A 70 18.91 -17.81 1.78
N PHE A 71 18.20 -18.02 0.67
CA PHE A 71 16.78 -18.42 0.70
C PHE A 71 16.57 -19.86 1.16
N ASN A 72 17.58 -20.73 1.06
CA ASN A 72 17.52 -22.07 1.62
C ASN A 72 17.54 -22.04 3.14
N ALA A 73 18.47 -21.27 3.73
CA ALA A 73 18.51 -21.08 5.19
C ALA A 73 17.29 -20.30 5.69
N LEU A 74 16.84 -19.30 4.93
CA LEU A 74 15.62 -18.54 5.25
C LEU A 74 14.41 -19.47 5.33
N LYS A 75 14.22 -20.35 4.33
CA LYS A 75 13.12 -21.30 4.29
C LYS A 75 13.08 -22.17 5.54
N HIS A 76 14.23 -22.71 5.95
CA HIS A 76 14.32 -23.50 7.18
C HIS A 76 13.88 -22.69 8.42
N LYS A 77 14.32 -21.43 8.54
CA LYS A 77 13.94 -20.54 9.65
C LYS A 77 12.45 -20.21 9.64
N THR A 78 11.89 -19.94 8.48
CA THR A 78 10.46 -19.65 8.36
C THR A 78 9.60 -20.88 8.60
N ASP A 79 10.05 -22.08 8.22
CA ASP A 79 9.35 -23.35 8.47
C ASP A 79 9.32 -23.67 9.98
N GLU A 80 10.45 -23.46 10.69
CA GLU A 80 10.51 -23.58 12.17
C GLU A 80 9.49 -22.65 12.84
N LYS A 81 9.46 -21.38 12.44
CA LYS A 81 8.53 -20.39 12.99
C LYS A 81 7.08 -20.72 12.64
N LEU A 82 6.81 -21.17 11.42
CA LEU A 82 5.48 -21.58 11.00
C LEU A 82 4.98 -22.78 11.83
N GLY A 83 5.84 -23.75 12.12
CA GLY A 83 5.53 -24.85 13.03
C GLY A 83 5.11 -24.38 14.43
N PHE A 84 5.80 -23.38 14.99
CA PHE A 84 5.41 -22.76 16.26
C PHE A 84 4.03 -22.09 16.18
N LEU A 85 3.78 -21.30 15.12
CA LEU A 85 2.50 -20.61 14.94
C LEU A 85 1.34 -21.59 14.72
N MET A 86 1.57 -22.71 14.02
CA MET A 86 0.59 -23.76 13.82
C MET A 86 0.24 -24.48 15.14
N ALA A 87 1.24 -24.79 15.97
CA ALA A 87 1.00 -25.37 17.29
C ALA A 87 0.26 -24.40 18.23
N GLU A 88 0.55 -23.09 18.14
CA GLU A 88 -0.20 -22.05 18.85
C GLU A 88 -1.66 -22.01 18.40
N LEU A 89 -1.91 -22.00 17.09
CA LEU A 89 -3.24 -22.06 16.52
C LEU A 89 -4.00 -23.32 16.99
N GLU A 90 -3.38 -24.49 16.95
CA GLU A 90 -4.00 -25.74 17.39
C GLU A 90 -4.42 -25.68 18.87
N ARG A 91 -3.58 -25.11 19.74
CA ARG A 91 -3.94 -24.88 21.16
C ARG A 91 -5.13 -23.94 21.31
N LEU A 92 -5.20 -22.87 20.51
CA LEU A 92 -6.32 -21.94 20.53
C LEU A 92 -7.61 -22.58 19.99
N GLU A 93 -7.52 -23.42 18.95
CA GLU A 93 -8.67 -24.14 18.40
C GLU A 93 -9.32 -25.07 19.43
N HIS A 94 -8.51 -25.83 20.16
CA HIS A 94 -8.98 -26.79 21.17
C HIS A 94 -9.24 -26.16 22.54
N GLY A 95 -8.78 -24.93 22.77
CA GLY A 95 -8.99 -24.19 24.01
C GLY A 95 -10.25 -23.33 24.03
N ASN A 96 -10.39 -22.58 25.14
CA ASN A 96 -11.49 -21.64 25.38
C ASN A 96 -11.27 -20.25 24.74
N ALA A 97 -10.40 -20.15 23.73
CA ALA A 97 -10.14 -18.89 23.05
C ALA A 97 -11.39 -18.37 22.33
N THR A 98 -11.54 -17.06 22.28
CA THR A 98 -12.62 -16.38 21.57
C THR A 98 -12.53 -16.59 20.06
N LYS A 99 -13.65 -16.43 19.34
CA LYS A 99 -13.65 -16.49 17.87
C LYS A 99 -12.67 -15.50 17.22
N MET A 100 -12.48 -14.34 17.85
CA MET A 100 -11.58 -13.29 17.37
C MET A 100 -10.11 -13.70 17.52
N GLU A 101 -9.74 -14.28 18.66
CA GLU A 101 -8.38 -14.81 18.88
C GLU A 101 -8.06 -15.94 17.90
N LYS A 102 -8.98 -16.90 17.72
CA LYS A 102 -8.82 -17.99 16.74
C LYS A 102 -8.63 -17.43 15.32
N ARG A 103 -9.46 -16.46 14.91
CA ARG A 103 -9.34 -15.81 13.60
C ARG A 103 -8.00 -15.09 13.44
N SER A 104 -7.58 -14.32 14.44
CA SER A 104 -6.29 -13.61 14.43
C SER A 104 -5.12 -14.59 14.27
N ALA A 105 -5.12 -15.70 15.02
CA ALA A 105 -4.10 -16.74 14.92
C ALA A 105 -4.07 -17.41 13.53
N ARG A 106 -5.24 -17.75 12.96
CA ARG A 106 -5.34 -18.28 11.58
C ARG A 106 -4.75 -17.31 10.55
N ASN A 107 -5.10 -16.03 10.66
CA ASN A 107 -4.61 -15.00 9.74
C ASN A 107 -3.09 -14.80 9.89
N ARG A 108 -2.56 -14.85 11.11
CA ARG A 108 -1.12 -14.78 11.36
C ARG A 108 -0.36 -15.94 10.70
N VAL A 109 -0.85 -17.18 10.88
CA VAL A 109 -0.28 -18.36 10.19
C VAL A 109 -0.33 -18.17 8.68
N TYR A 110 -1.48 -17.75 8.15
CA TYR A 110 -1.69 -17.54 6.73
C TYR A 110 -0.71 -16.51 6.15
N PHE A 111 -0.67 -15.28 6.69
CA PHE A 111 0.18 -14.22 6.15
C PHE A 111 1.66 -14.51 6.34
N TYR A 112 2.05 -15.12 7.46
CA TYR A 112 3.44 -15.54 7.65
C TYR A 112 3.89 -16.52 6.57
N LYS A 113 3.07 -17.55 6.31
CA LYS A 113 3.30 -18.52 5.23
C LYS A 113 3.36 -17.85 3.85
N ARG A 114 2.40 -16.97 3.53
CA ARG A 114 2.36 -16.32 2.21
C ARG A 114 3.54 -15.39 1.97
N VAL A 115 3.98 -14.65 2.98
CA VAL A 115 5.16 -13.80 2.88
C VAL A 115 6.43 -14.65 2.74
N SER A 116 6.57 -15.75 3.48
CA SER A 116 7.75 -16.61 3.37
C SER A 116 7.86 -17.29 2.01
N GLU A 117 6.74 -17.77 1.46
CA GLU A 117 6.68 -18.41 0.13
C GLU A 117 7.03 -17.45 -1.02
N THR A 118 6.74 -16.16 -0.86
CA THR A 118 6.92 -15.15 -1.91
C THR A 118 8.22 -14.35 -1.79
N ALA A 119 8.91 -14.43 -0.64
CA ALA A 119 10.10 -13.63 -0.33
C ALA A 119 11.21 -13.75 -1.39
N GLU A 120 11.55 -14.98 -1.80
CA GLU A 120 12.59 -15.21 -2.81
C GLU A 120 12.21 -14.63 -4.18
N GLY A 121 10.98 -14.90 -4.64
CA GLY A 121 10.49 -14.41 -5.92
C GLY A 121 10.46 -12.88 -5.99
N PHE A 122 10.00 -12.23 -4.93
CA PHE A 122 9.99 -10.77 -4.84
C PHE A 122 11.38 -10.16 -4.83
N VAL A 123 12.35 -10.77 -4.16
CA VAL A 123 13.73 -10.25 -4.18
C VAL A 123 14.37 -10.47 -5.55
N ASN A 124 14.30 -11.68 -6.10
CA ASN A 124 15.01 -12.01 -7.34
C ASN A 124 14.45 -11.27 -8.55
N LYS A 125 13.13 -11.02 -8.59
CA LYS A 125 12.47 -10.35 -9.71
C LYS A 125 12.17 -8.88 -9.41
N GLU A 126 11.32 -8.62 -8.42
CA GLU A 126 10.73 -7.30 -8.19
C GLU A 126 11.75 -6.30 -7.63
N LEU A 127 12.60 -6.72 -6.69
CA LEU A 127 13.62 -5.85 -6.08
C LEU A 127 14.74 -5.49 -7.08
N SER A 128 15.15 -6.44 -7.93
CA SER A 128 16.12 -6.18 -8.99
C SER A 128 15.59 -5.14 -9.98
N THR A 129 14.31 -5.24 -10.34
CA THR A 129 13.64 -4.25 -11.18
C THR A 129 13.53 -2.89 -10.47
N ALA A 130 13.12 -2.88 -9.20
CA ALA A 130 13.08 -1.65 -8.41
C ALA A 130 14.44 -0.95 -8.37
N ALA A 131 15.54 -1.70 -8.20
CA ALA A 131 16.90 -1.16 -8.16
C ALA A 131 17.31 -0.50 -9.48
N LYS A 132 16.91 -1.08 -10.62
CA LYS A 132 17.15 -0.50 -11.96
C LYS A 132 16.39 0.80 -12.17
N ILE A 133 15.17 0.92 -11.61
CA ILE A 133 14.30 2.07 -11.86
C ILE A 133 14.51 3.20 -10.83
N LEU A 134 14.71 2.86 -9.56
CA LEU A 134 14.72 3.80 -8.43
C LEU A 134 16.13 4.06 -7.87
N GLY A 135 17.11 3.23 -8.24
CA GLY A 135 18.50 3.25 -7.76
C GLY A 135 18.84 2.07 -6.86
N LYS A 136 20.14 1.75 -6.75
CA LYS A 136 20.66 0.59 -5.97
C LYS A 136 20.22 0.57 -4.50
N GLU A 137 19.91 1.73 -3.92
CA GLU A 137 19.40 1.83 -2.55
C GLU A 137 18.11 1.05 -2.33
N ALA A 138 17.32 0.79 -3.39
CA ALA A 138 16.14 -0.05 -3.30
C ALA A 138 16.47 -1.49 -2.85
N GLU A 139 17.68 -2.00 -3.12
CA GLU A 139 18.09 -3.36 -2.69
C GLU A 139 18.24 -3.48 -1.16
N ASN A 140 18.44 -2.36 -0.49
CA ASN A 140 18.58 -2.27 0.96
C ASN A 140 17.21 -2.26 1.63
N VAL A 141 16.54 -3.41 1.62
CA VAL A 141 15.18 -3.57 2.16
C VAL A 141 15.13 -3.06 3.61
N SER A 142 14.33 -2.00 3.83
CA SER A 142 14.09 -1.42 5.14
C SER A 142 13.21 -2.34 5.97
N THR A 143 13.42 -2.38 7.29
CA THR A 143 12.50 -3.03 8.24
C THR A 143 11.79 -2.01 9.13
N ASP A 144 11.94 -0.72 8.82
CA ASP A 144 11.19 0.33 9.49
C ASP A 144 9.70 0.18 9.18
N LEU A 145 8.90 0.08 10.23
CA LEU A 145 7.49 -0.25 10.12
C LEU A 145 6.70 0.86 9.41
N VAL A 146 7.04 2.13 9.66
CA VAL A 146 6.38 3.29 9.03
C VAL A 146 6.69 3.33 7.53
N THR A 147 7.94 3.07 7.13
CA THR A 147 8.35 2.92 5.73
C THR A 147 7.59 1.79 5.04
N ALA A 148 7.47 0.64 5.69
CA ALA A 148 6.72 -0.49 5.18
C ALA A 148 5.21 -0.16 5.04
N ALA A 149 4.66 0.59 6.01
CA ALA A 149 3.26 1.01 6.03
C ALA A 149 2.90 1.98 4.91
N VAL A 150 3.72 3.02 4.68
CA VAL A 150 3.55 3.94 3.53
C VAL A 150 3.47 3.13 2.24
N SER A 151 4.35 2.14 2.10
CA SER A 151 4.47 1.34 0.89
C SER A 151 3.30 0.39 0.66
N ILE A 152 2.87 -0.37 1.67
CA ILE A 152 1.77 -1.32 1.52
C ILE A 152 0.43 -0.61 1.33
N VAL A 153 0.17 0.49 2.05
CA VAL A 153 -1.07 1.27 1.91
C VAL A 153 -1.11 1.95 0.53
N SER A 154 0.04 2.39 0.01
CA SER A 154 0.12 2.97 -1.34
C SER A 154 -0.35 2.00 -2.43
N HIS A 155 -0.14 0.70 -2.27
CA HIS A 155 -0.65 -0.28 -3.22
C HIS A 155 -2.17 -0.20 -3.31
N THR A 156 -2.85 -0.36 -2.18
CA THR A 156 -4.31 -0.34 -2.11
C THR A 156 -4.88 0.99 -2.57
N TYR A 157 -4.21 2.08 -2.19
CA TYR A 157 -4.52 3.43 -2.65
C TYR A 157 -4.45 3.56 -4.17
N PHE A 158 -3.35 3.15 -4.82
CA PHE A 158 -3.23 3.28 -6.28
C PHE A 158 -4.04 2.24 -7.06
N ASP A 159 -4.38 1.09 -6.47
CA ASP A 159 -5.14 0.07 -7.18
C ASP A 159 -6.60 0.48 -7.44
N MET A 160 -7.13 1.48 -6.71
CA MET A 160 -8.47 2.03 -6.91
C MET A 160 -8.71 2.69 -8.28
N PHE A 161 -7.64 2.94 -9.05
CA PHE A 161 -7.70 3.36 -10.45
C PHE A 161 -8.06 2.22 -11.41
N ASN A 162 -7.78 0.97 -11.03
CA ASN A 162 -7.90 -0.20 -11.90
C ASN A 162 -8.94 -1.21 -11.42
N ASN A 163 -9.11 -1.32 -10.10
CA ASN A 163 -9.95 -2.33 -9.47
C ASN A 163 -10.68 -1.71 -8.27
N PRO A 164 -11.91 -2.15 -7.97
CA PRO A 164 -12.56 -1.82 -6.71
C PRO A 164 -11.87 -2.56 -5.56
N VAL A 165 -11.62 -1.87 -4.44
CA VAL A 165 -10.90 -2.43 -3.28
C VAL A 165 -11.74 -2.36 -2.00
N SER A 166 -11.82 -3.44 -1.22
CA SER A 166 -12.60 -3.50 0.04
C SER A 166 -11.70 -3.32 1.27
N VAL A 167 -11.36 -2.08 1.55
CA VAL A 167 -10.28 -1.71 2.49
C VAL A 167 -10.70 -1.82 3.96
N PHE A 168 -11.96 -1.54 4.25
CA PHE A 168 -12.50 -1.40 5.61
C PHE A 168 -13.21 -2.65 6.13
N TYR A 169 -13.15 -3.77 5.42
CA TYR A 169 -13.71 -5.02 5.92
C TYR A 169 -12.99 -5.47 7.21
N PRO A 170 -13.66 -6.07 8.22
CA PRO A 170 -15.09 -6.37 8.30
C PRO A 170 -15.94 -5.21 8.83
N TYR A 171 -15.36 -4.03 9.11
CA TYR A 171 -16.11 -2.89 9.65
C TYR A 171 -17.16 -2.37 8.65
N ALA A 172 -16.81 -2.36 7.36
CA ALA A 172 -17.71 -1.99 6.28
C ALA A 172 -17.39 -2.80 5.00
N PRO A 173 -18.39 -3.34 4.29
CA PRO A 173 -18.19 -4.12 3.06
C PRO A 173 -18.12 -3.26 1.79
N ASN A 174 -17.99 -1.94 1.91
CA ASN A 174 -17.97 -1.01 0.79
C ASN A 174 -16.66 -1.13 -0.01
N TYR A 175 -16.74 -0.83 -1.30
CA TYR A 175 -15.60 -0.83 -2.20
C TYR A 175 -15.20 0.61 -2.55
N ALA A 176 -13.93 0.92 -2.39
CA ALA A 176 -13.34 2.17 -2.86
C ALA A 176 -12.93 2.02 -4.34
N ALA A 177 -13.30 2.99 -5.17
CA ALA A 177 -12.80 3.10 -6.54
C ALA A 177 -12.96 4.53 -7.06
N HIS A 178 -12.25 4.87 -8.13
CA HIS A 178 -12.48 6.12 -8.85
C HIS A 178 -13.68 6.02 -9.82
N TRP A 179 -14.89 5.81 -9.28
CA TRP A 179 -16.12 5.57 -10.06
C TRP A 179 -16.36 6.63 -11.15
N SER A 180 -16.35 7.92 -10.79
CA SER A 180 -16.60 9.02 -11.74
C SER A 180 -15.53 9.11 -12.83
N PHE A 181 -14.28 8.76 -12.52
CA PHE A 181 -13.21 8.75 -13.52
C PHE A 181 -13.42 7.62 -14.54
N TRP A 182 -13.89 6.44 -14.11
CA TRP A 182 -14.22 5.35 -15.04
C TRP A 182 -15.37 5.69 -15.98
N GLU A 183 -16.25 6.61 -15.59
CA GLU A 183 -17.30 7.13 -16.48
C GLU A 183 -16.73 8.06 -17.57
N GLU A 184 -15.58 8.69 -17.34
CA GLU A 184 -14.93 9.66 -18.23
C GLU A 184 -13.98 9.04 -19.27
N ILE A 185 -13.55 7.79 -19.06
CA ILE A 185 -12.63 7.06 -19.97
C ILE A 185 -13.32 5.88 -20.66
N ASP A 186 -12.83 5.48 -21.82
CA ASP A 186 -13.15 4.19 -22.43
C ASP A 186 -12.59 3.08 -21.53
N TYR A 187 -13.41 2.68 -20.55
CA TYR A 187 -13.01 1.77 -19.50
C TYR A 187 -12.69 0.36 -20.04
N LEU A 188 -13.38 -0.08 -21.11
CA LEU A 188 -13.11 -1.40 -21.68
C LEU A 188 -11.75 -1.40 -22.39
N ASP A 189 -11.48 -0.41 -23.24
CA ASP A 189 -10.16 -0.27 -23.87
C ASP A 189 -9.05 -0.11 -22.83
N PHE A 190 -9.26 0.73 -21.80
CA PHE A 190 -8.33 0.86 -20.69
C PHE A 190 -8.05 -0.48 -20.00
N LYS A 191 -9.07 -1.28 -19.67
CA LYS A 191 -8.87 -2.56 -18.99
C LYS A 191 -8.19 -3.60 -19.88
N GLU A 192 -8.42 -3.56 -21.18
CA GLU A 192 -7.84 -4.51 -22.14
C GLU A 192 -6.39 -4.17 -22.48
N THR A 193 -6.09 -2.91 -22.77
CA THR A 193 -4.81 -2.52 -23.38
C THR A 193 -3.85 -1.84 -22.42
N PHE A 194 -4.27 -1.32 -21.26
CA PHE A 194 -3.37 -0.58 -20.36
C PHE A 194 -2.18 -1.41 -19.86
N TYR A 195 -2.36 -2.73 -19.74
CA TYR A 195 -1.32 -3.66 -19.29
C TYR A 195 -0.45 -4.20 -20.42
N GLU A 196 -0.66 -3.78 -21.66
CA GLU A 196 0.29 -4.03 -22.75
C GLU A 196 1.62 -3.32 -22.44
N GLU A 197 2.74 -3.98 -22.73
CA GLU A 197 4.08 -3.55 -22.31
C GLU A 197 4.39 -2.09 -22.69
N ASP A 198 4.11 -1.70 -23.94
CA ASP A 198 4.35 -0.34 -24.43
C ASP A 198 3.52 0.71 -23.66
N ASN A 199 2.29 0.34 -23.28
CA ASN A 199 1.34 1.26 -22.65
C ASN A 199 1.67 1.48 -21.17
N ILE A 200 1.93 0.39 -20.45
CA ILE A 200 2.26 0.46 -19.03
C ILE A 200 3.66 1.04 -18.80
N ALA A 201 4.62 0.74 -19.69
CA ALA A 201 5.96 1.29 -19.61
C ALA A 201 5.98 2.81 -19.85
N ASP A 202 5.27 3.31 -20.86
CA ASP A 202 5.12 4.75 -21.12
C ASP A 202 4.45 5.46 -19.93
N PHE A 203 3.35 4.91 -19.39
CA PHE A 203 2.71 5.46 -18.19
C PHE A 203 3.68 5.53 -17.00
N ARG A 204 4.41 4.43 -16.74
CA ARG A 204 5.35 4.32 -15.64
C ARG A 204 6.49 5.32 -15.78
N GLU A 205 7.02 5.50 -16.99
CA GLU A 205 8.07 6.48 -17.27
C GLU A 205 7.58 7.92 -17.05
N LYS A 206 6.41 8.27 -17.60
CA LYS A 206 5.79 9.59 -17.41
C LYS A 206 5.51 9.87 -15.94
N MET A 207 4.93 8.91 -15.21
CA MET A 207 4.72 9.05 -13.77
C MET A 207 6.05 9.20 -13.05
N ARG A 208 7.06 8.37 -13.33
CA ARG A 208 8.38 8.48 -12.69
C ARG A 208 9.01 9.86 -12.87
N ASN A 209 8.85 10.47 -14.03
CA ASN A 209 9.49 11.73 -14.38
C ASN A 209 8.61 12.97 -14.11
N SER A 210 7.36 12.77 -13.69
CA SER A 210 6.43 13.87 -13.43
C SER A 210 6.95 14.80 -12.32
N SER A 211 6.74 16.11 -12.49
CA SER A 211 7.07 17.11 -11.48
C SER A 211 6.19 17.01 -10.24
N VAL A 212 5.07 16.28 -10.30
CA VAL A 212 4.11 16.14 -9.19
C VAL A 212 4.76 15.67 -7.88
N TRP A 213 5.87 14.92 -7.97
CA TRP A 213 6.61 14.42 -6.81
C TRP A 213 7.46 15.46 -6.09
N VAL A 214 7.78 16.58 -6.74
CA VAL A 214 8.66 17.63 -6.21
C VAL A 214 7.99 18.99 -6.13
N THR A 215 6.88 19.18 -6.83
CA THR A 215 6.08 20.40 -6.75
C THR A 215 5.43 20.50 -5.37
N GLU A 216 5.71 21.59 -4.65
CA GLU A 216 5.03 21.88 -3.39
C GLU A 216 3.52 22.08 -3.61
N VAL A 217 2.72 21.71 -2.62
CA VAL A 217 1.28 21.96 -2.68
C VAL A 217 1.00 23.45 -2.61
N ASP A 218 0.01 23.91 -3.38
CA ASP A 218 -0.48 25.27 -3.32
C ASP A 218 -1.52 25.40 -2.20
N PRO A 219 -1.24 26.12 -1.09
CA PRO A 219 -2.20 26.28 0.01
C PRO A 219 -3.46 27.04 -0.41
N THR A 220 -3.41 27.84 -1.47
CA THR A 220 -4.57 28.62 -1.94
C THR A 220 -5.66 27.74 -2.56
N ALA A 221 -5.32 26.50 -2.91
CA ALA A 221 -6.30 25.49 -3.32
C ALA A 221 -7.26 25.10 -2.18
N GLU A 222 -6.85 25.27 -0.92
CA GLU A 222 -7.70 25.03 0.25
C GLU A 222 -8.53 26.27 0.58
N ARG A 223 -9.84 26.09 0.78
CA ARG A 223 -10.79 27.18 1.06
C ARG A 223 -10.91 27.47 2.55
N ASP A 224 -10.74 26.46 3.39
CA ASP A 224 -10.79 26.64 4.84
C ASP A 224 -9.53 27.37 5.33
N PRO A 225 -9.65 28.55 5.95
CA PRO A 225 -8.50 29.35 6.38
C PRO A 225 -7.66 28.65 7.46
N ILE A 226 -8.27 27.82 8.31
CA ILE A 226 -7.56 27.10 9.38
C ILE A 226 -6.73 25.96 8.76
N ILE A 227 -7.31 25.22 7.81
CA ILE A 227 -6.59 24.16 7.09
C ILE A 227 -5.45 24.77 6.29
N ARG A 228 -5.69 25.88 5.59
CA ARG A 228 -4.67 26.62 4.84
C ARG A 228 -3.50 27.03 5.73
N GLU A 229 -3.77 27.63 6.89
CA GLU A 229 -2.71 28.04 7.83
C GLU A 229 -1.86 26.84 8.29
N ARG A 230 -2.47 25.67 8.52
CA ARG A 230 -1.73 24.45 8.87
C ARG A 230 -0.83 23.97 7.73
N ILE A 231 -1.31 24.03 6.48
CA ILE A 231 -0.52 23.67 5.30
C ILE A 231 0.68 24.63 5.16
N GLU A 232 0.45 25.94 5.25
CA GLU A 232 1.48 26.98 5.11
C GLU A 232 2.64 26.78 6.10
N LYS A 233 2.35 26.36 7.35
CA LYS A 233 3.35 26.07 8.39
C LYS A 233 4.26 24.87 8.08
N GLU A 234 3.83 24.00 7.18
CA GLU A 234 4.54 22.78 6.82
C GLU A 234 5.25 22.89 5.46
N ILE A 235 5.10 23.98 4.70
CA ILE A 235 5.82 24.21 3.44
C ILE A 235 7.35 24.11 3.65
N GLY A 236 8.06 23.55 2.66
CA GLY A 236 9.50 23.31 2.72
C GLY A 236 9.95 22.11 3.56
N LYS A 237 9.05 21.46 4.31
CA LYS A 237 9.37 20.25 5.10
C LYS A 237 9.07 18.97 4.31
N PRO A 238 9.78 17.85 4.54
CA PRO A 238 9.37 16.55 4.03
C PRO A 238 7.93 16.19 4.44
N TYR A 239 7.24 15.38 3.63
CA TYR A 239 5.90 14.90 3.95
C TYR A 239 5.91 14.00 5.19
N ASN A 240 4.96 14.20 6.11
CA ASN A 240 4.89 13.39 7.32
C ASN A 240 4.34 12.00 6.96
N PRO A 241 5.06 10.90 7.23
CA PRO A 241 4.65 9.58 6.77
C PRO A 241 3.39 9.05 7.47
N HIS A 242 3.16 9.38 8.74
CA HIS A 242 1.91 9.04 9.42
C HIS A 242 0.73 9.82 8.84
N ALA A 243 0.94 11.10 8.55
CA ALA A 243 -0.06 11.94 7.89
C ALA A 243 -0.37 11.44 6.47
N LEU A 244 0.62 10.93 5.75
CA LEU A 244 0.47 10.38 4.41
C LEU A 244 -0.31 9.05 4.42
N VAL A 245 0.01 8.15 5.36
CA VAL A 245 -0.77 6.91 5.58
C VAL A 245 -2.22 7.26 5.91
N LYS A 246 -2.44 8.19 6.84
CA LYS A 246 -3.76 8.69 7.18
C LYS A 246 -4.49 9.24 5.95
N ALA A 247 -3.85 10.11 5.17
CA ALA A 247 -4.42 10.73 3.98
C ALA A 247 -4.84 9.69 2.94
N MET A 248 -4.03 8.65 2.71
CA MET A 248 -4.39 7.54 1.81
C MET A 248 -5.63 6.77 2.31
N ILE A 249 -5.70 6.47 3.61
CA ILE A 249 -6.85 5.76 4.20
C ILE A 249 -8.12 6.61 4.15
N GLU A 250 -8.05 7.88 4.53
CA GLU A 250 -9.20 8.81 4.44
C GLU A 250 -9.70 8.92 3.01
N ARG A 251 -8.77 9.01 2.04
CA ARG A 251 -9.11 9.10 0.63
C ARG A 251 -9.77 7.83 0.09
N LEU A 252 -9.34 6.64 0.54
CA LEU A 252 -10.03 5.38 0.27
C LEU A 252 -11.46 5.39 0.83
N GLY A 253 -11.67 6.00 2.01
CA GLY A 253 -12.99 6.23 2.59
C GLY A 253 -13.87 7.14 1.72
N ASP A 254 -13.34 8.28 1.28
CA ASP A 254 -14.07 9.24 0.42
C ASP A 254 -14.54 8.62 -0.91
N LEU A 255 -13.80 7.62 -1.40
CA LEU A 255 -14.05 6.95 -2.67
C LEU A 255 -14.88 5.67 -2.52
N ALA A 256 -15.37 5.37 -1.31
CA ALA A 256 -16.21 4.22 -1.01
C ALA A 256 -17.68 4.67 -0.79
N PRO A 257 -18.57 4.56 -1.79
CA PRO A 257 -19.95 5.01 -1.67
C PRO A 257 -20.67 4.35 -0.50
N GLY A 258 -21.29 5.16 0.36
CA GLY A 258 -22.10 4.68 1.49
C GLY A 258 -21.30 4.15 2.68
N ILE A 259 -19.98 4.34 2.73
CA ILE A 259 -19.22 4.03 3.94
C ILE A 259 -19.58 5.00 5.07
N SER A 260 -19.64 4.51 6.31
CA SER A 260 -19.79 5.39 7.46
C SER A 260 -18.45 6.01 7.85
N TYR A 261 -18.48 7.27 8.31
CA TYR A 261 -17.26 7.95 8.77
C TYR A 261 -16.60 7.20 9.92
N GLU A 262 -17.38 6.57 10.80
CA GLU A 262 -16.87 5.80 11.95
C GLU A 262 -16.02 4.60 11.52
N ALA A 263 -16.34 3.97 10.38
CA ALA A 263 -15.54 2.87 9.86
C ALA A 263 -14.17 3.37 9.35
N VAL A 264 -14.16 4.51 8.65
CA VAL A 264 -12.93 5.15 8.16
C VAL A 264 -12.07 5.62 9.32
N ASP A 265 -12.67 6.37 10.24
CA ASP A 265 -11.99 6.93 11.40
C ASP A 265 -11.47 5.85 12.37
N ARG A 266 -12.21 4.74 12.55
CA ARG A 266 -11.67 3.56 13.25
C ARG A 266 -10.49 2.95 12.51
N GLY A 267 -10.59 2.77 11.19
CA GLY A 267 -9.50 2.25 10.37
C GLY A 267 -8.22 3.08 10.50
N VAL A 268 -8.33 4.41 10.43
CA VAL A 268 -7.21 5.33 10.67
C VAL A 268 -6.64 5.18 12.07
N ARG A 269 -7.50 5.21 13.10
CA ARG A 269 -7.06 5.13 14.50
C ARG A 269 -6.36 3.82 14.81
N ASP A 270 -6.94 2.69 14.42
CA ASP A 270 -6.36 1.36 14.64
C ASP A 270 -5.00 1.23 13.93
N PHE A 271 -4.93 1.68 12.67
CA PHE A 271 -3.71 1.55 11.86
C PHE A 271 -2.59 2.47 12.35
N LEU A 272 -2.89 3.74 12.69
CA LEU A 272 -1.89 4.65 13.27
C LEU A 272 -1.43 4.21 14.66
N ALA A 273 -2.33 3.68 15.49
CA ALA A 273 -1.97 3.11 16.78
C ALA A 273 -1.03 1.91 16.63
N TYR A 274 -1.26 1.07 15.62
CA TYR A 274 -0.35 -0.02 15.25
C TYR A 274 1.05 0.49 14.87
N LEU A 275 1.15 1.62 14.16
CA LEU A 275 2.42 2.27 13.84
C LEU A 275 3.08 2.98 15.04
N GLY A 276 2.47 2.93 16.23
CA GLY A 276 2.97 3.59 17.43
C GLY A 276 2.63 5.09 17.50
N CYS A 277 1.83 5.62 16.57
CA CYS A 277 1.41 7.01 16.55
C CYS A 277 0.14 7.19 17.40
N ARG A 278 0.30 7.75 18.61
CA ARG A 278 -0.81 8.02 19.55
C ARG A 278 -1.29 9.46 19.54
N GLU A 279 -0.56 10.35 18.87
CA GLU A 279 -0.88 11.76 18.78
C GLU A 279 -1.85 12.02 17.62
N ILE A 280 -2.57 13.14 17.70
CA ILE A 280 -3.42 13.60 16.60
C ILE A 280 -2.52 14.07 15.46
N VAL A 281 -2.60 13.40 14.33
CA VAL A 281 -1.89 13.78 13.11
C VAL A 281 -2.88 14.40 12.13
N HIS A 282 -2.58 15.62 11.67
CA HIS A 282 -3.32 16.27 10.58
C HIS A 282 -2.74 15.82 9.24
N SER A 283 -3.63 15.49 8.29
CA SER A 283 -3.31 14.96 6.96
C SER A 283 -3.51 15.99 5.84
N ASP A 284 -3.74 17.26 6.18
CA ASP A 284 -4.22 18.29 5.25
C ASP A 284 -3.29 18.48 4.03
N ARG A 285 -2.00 18.67 4.30
CA ARG A 285 -0.97 18.88 3.27
C ARG A 285 -0.74 17.61 2.45
N GLU A 286 -0.59 16.48 3.11
CA GLU A 286 -0.38 15.17 2.49
C GLU A 286 -1.58 14.77 1.61
N ARG A 287 -2.80 15.12 2.01
CA ARG A 287 -4.02 14.90 1.23
C ARG A 287 -4.02 15.74 -0.04
N LEU A 288 -3.68 17.03 0.02
CA LEU A 288 -3.55 17.85 -1.19
C LEU A 288 -2.46 17.32 -2.14
N PHE A 289 -1.34 16.87 -1.59
CA PHE A 289 -0.28 16.24 -2.37
C PHE A 289 -0.77 14.99 -3.10
N LEU A 290 -1.45 14.08 -2.39
CA LEU A 290 -2.05 12.89 -2.99
C LEU A 290 -3.09 13.25 -4.06
N LEU A 291 -3.90 14.28 -3.85
CA LEU A 291 -4.85 14.75 -4.88
C LEU A 291 -4.15 15.33 -6.12
N ASN A 292 -2.98 15.95 -5.98
CA ASN A 292 -2.15 16.35 -7.12
C ASN A 292 -1.64 15.10 -7.87
N VAL A 293 -1.17 14.08 -7.15
CA VAL A 293 -0.74 12.80 -7.74
C VAL A 293 -1.89 12.11 -8.47
N GLU A 294 -3.09 12.06 -7.88
CA GLU A 294 -4.29 11.52 -8.55
C GLU A 294 -4.61 12.28 -9.83
N ARG A 295 -4.54 13.62 -9.81
CA ARG A 295 -4.79 14.45 -11.00
C ARG A 295 -3.80 14.13 -12.12
N GLU A 296 -2.54 13.91 -11.78
CA GLU A 296 -1.53 13.52 -12.77
C GLU A 296 -1.78 12.13 -13.34
N ILE A 297 -2.09 11.14 -12.49
CA ILE A 297 -2.46 9.79 -12.95
C ILE A 297 -3.68 9.86 -13.88
N LYS A 298 -4.73 10.59 -13.49
CA LYS A 298 -5.93 10.79 -14.31
C LYS A 298 -5.60 11.43 -15.64
N ARG A 299 -4.79 12.50 -15.64
CA ARG A 299 -4.36 13.18 -16.88
C ARG A 299 -3.70 12.21 -17.84
N LEU A 300 -2.71 11.44 -17.36
CA LEU A 300 -1.97 10.50 -18.19
C LEU A 300 -2.84 9.38 -18.77
N ILE A 301 -3.77 8.83 -17.98
CA ILE A 301 -4.70 7.82 -18.46
C ILE A 301 -5.71 8.45 -19.43
N TYR A 302 -6.23 9.64 -19.13
CA TYR A 302 -7.22 10.34 -19.95
C TYR A 302 -6.67 10.76 -21.31
N GLU A 303 -5.39 11.13 -21.41
CA GLU A 303 -4.75 11.46 -22.69
C GLU A 303 -4.85 10.34 -23.72
N LYS A 304 -4.86 9.09 -23.25
CA LYS A 304 -4.95 7.91 -24.10
C LYS A 304 -6.36 7.33 -24.20
N TYR A 305 -7.04 7.25 -23.07
CA TYR A 305 -8.31 6.52 -22.92
C TYR A 305 -9.51 7.43 -22.72
N GLY A 306 -9.36 8.76 -22.76
CA GLY A 306 -10.47 9.69 -22.57
C GLY A 306 -11.56 9.49 -23.62
N LYS A 307 -12.84 9.42 -23.19
CA LYS A 307 -13.96 9.41 -24.13
C LYS A 307 -13.94 10.73 -24.89
N ARG A 308 -13.76 10.68 -26.21
CA ARG A 308 -13.97 11.84 -27.08
C ARG A 308 -15.45 12.23 -26.96
N ARG A 309 -15.71 13.35 -26.30
CA ARG A 309 -17.04 13.97 -26.27
C ARG A 309 -17.29 14.73 -27.56
#